data_AF-A0A5C7LVR1-F1
#
_entry.id   AF-A0A5C7LVR1-F1
#
_cell.length_a   1.000
_cell.length_b   1.000
_cell.length_c   1.000
_cell.angle_alpha   90.00
_cell.angle_beta   90.00
_cell.angle_gamma   90.00
#
_symmetry.space_group_name_H-M   'P 1'
#
loop_
_entity.id
_entity.type
_entity.pdbx_description
1 polymer ?
#
loop_
_entity_poly.entity_id
_entity_poly.type
_entity_poly.pdbx_seq_one_letter_code
_entity_poly.pdbx_strand_id
1 'polypeptide(L)' 'MNGQSYVTGSLVGDLRACANGLDLYASAADRIVELEAALAGLIDDEPCWYDHHGYCQAHFITSPCEMAIARTALSP' A
#
# COMPACT_ATOMS: atom_id res chain seq x y z
N MET A 1 -45.47 -26.92 -2.86
CA MET A 1 -45.09 -26.10 -1.69
C MET A 1 -43.89 -25.28 -2.12
N ASN A 2 -44.08 -23.99 -2.38
CA ASN A 2 -43.02 -23.12 -2.90
C ASN A 2 -42.18 -22.61 -1.72
N GLY A 3 -40.98 -23.16 -1.58
CA GLY A 3 -39.99 -22.72 -0.59
C GLY A 3 -39.29 -21.46 -1.04
N GLN A 4 -39.89 -20.30 -0.79
CA GLN A 4 -39.14 -19.04 -0.85
C GLN A 4 -38.45 -18.83 0.50
N SER A 5 -37.12 -18.92 0.48
CA SER A 5 -36.27 -18.58 1.62
C SER A 5 -36.34 -17.08 1.85
N TYR A 6 -37.04 -16.67 2.92
CA TYR A 6 -37.10 -15.27 3.36
C TYR A 6 -35.80 -14.90 4.05
N VAL A 7 -34.78 -14.55 3.25
CA VAL A 7 -33.60 -13.88 3.79
C VAL A 7 -34.06 -12.49 4.20
N THR A 8 -34.15 -12.22 5.51
CA THR A 8 -34.53 -10.90 6.03
C THR A 8 -33.61 -9.83 5.44
N GLY A 9 -34.12 -8.61 5.24
CA GLY A 9 -33.32 -7.50 4.68
C GLY A 9 -32.01 -7.21 5.41
N SER A 10 -31.91 -7.60 6.69
CA SER A 10 -30.67 -7.54 7.48
C SER A 10 -29.57 -8.45 6.91
N LEU A 11 -29.87 -9.73 6.69
CA LEU A 11 -28.89 -10.71 6.19
C LEU A 11 -28.42 -10.40 4.75
N VAL A 12 -29.31 -9.85 3.92
CA VAL A 12 -28.94 -9.38 2.57
C VAL A 12 -28.03 -8.15 2.65
N GLY A 13 -28.28 -7.26 3.61
CA GLY A 13 -27.42 -6.11 3.91
C GLY A 13 -26.03 -6.52 4.39
N ASP A 14 -25.97 -7.49 5.30
CA ASP A 14 -24.71 -8.00 5.87
C ASP A 14 -23.85 -8.68 4.80
N LEU A 15 -24.45 -9.56 3.98
CA LEU A 15 -23.74 -10.22 2.87
C LEU A 15 -23.19 -9.21 1.85
N ARG A 16 -23.95 -8.15 1.55
CA ARG A 16 -23.50 -7.08 0.65
C ARG A 16 -22.36 -6.26 1.27
N ALA A 17 -22.42 -5.98 2.56
CA ALA A 17 -21.34 -5.29 3.28
C ALA A 17 -20.04 -6.11 3.26
N CYS A 18 -20.13 -7.42 3.47
CA CYS A 18 -18.97 -8.32 3.37
C CYS A 18 -18.38 -8.34 1.96
N ALA A 19 -19.22 -8.43 0.91
CA ALA A 19 -18.76 -8.39 -0.48
C ALA A 19 -18.02 -7.07 -0.79
N ASN A 20 -18.60 -5.93 -0.41
CA ASN A 20 -17.95 -4.63 -0.58
C ASN A 20 -16.63 -4.55 0.18
N GLY A 21 -16.55 -5.13 1.38
CA GLY A 21 -15.31 -5.18 2.17
C GLY A 21 -14.21 -5.99 1.48
N LEU A 22 -14.56 -7.10 0.85
CA LEU A 22 -13.63 -7.92 0.07
C LEU A 22 -13.12 -7.17 -1.16
N ASP A 23 -14.00 -6.46 -1.88
CA ASP A 23 -13.61 -5.68 -3.06
C ASP A 23 -12.68 -4.51 -2.68
N LEU A 24 -12.96 -3.83 -1.56
CA LEU A 24 -12.08 -2.78 -1.03
C LEU A 24 -10.72 -3.33 -0.63
N TYR A 25 -10.68 -4.52 -0.01
CA TYR A 25 -9.42 -5.17 0.35
C TYR A 25 -8.61 -5.55 -0.89
N ALA A 26 -9.25 -6.14 -1.91
CA ALA A 26 -8.59 -6.48 -3.16
C ALA A 26 -8.01 -5.23 -3.84
N SER A 27 -8.80 -4.14 -3.93
CA SER A 27 -8.32 -2.88 -4.49
C SER A 27 -7.16 -2.27 -3.70
N ALA A 28 -7.20 -2.36 -2.37
CA ALA A 28 -6.09 -1.89 -1.54
C ALA A 28 -4.84 -2.74 -1.73
N ALA A 29 -4.97 -4.05 -1.86
CA ALA A 29 -3.86 -4.96 -2.13
C ALA A 29 -3.20 -4.67 -3.48
N ASP A 30 -3.99 -4.50 -4.55
CA ASP A 30 -3.48 -4.11 -5.87
C ASP A 30 -2.73 -2.78 -5.80
N ARG A 31 -3.27 -1.81 -5.03
CA ARG A 31 -2.63 -0.51 -4.85
C ARG A 31 -1.31 -0.61 -4.08
N ILE A 32 -1.22 -1.48 -3.07
CA ILE A 32 0.02 -1.74 -2.35
C ILE A 32 1.07 -2.31 -3.31
N VAL A 33 0.71 -3.28 -4.15
CA VAL A 33 1.64 -3.84 -5.15
C VAL A 33 2.18 -2.76 -6.10
N GLU A 34 1.31 -1.87 -6.59
CA GLU A 34 1.73 -0.75 -7.45
C GLU A 34 2.68 0.21 -6.73
N LEU A 35 2.40 0.54 -5.46
CA LEU A 35 3.23 1.46 -4.68
C LEU A 35 4.56 0.83 -4.30
N GLU A 36 4.60 -0.46 -3.96
CA GLU A 36 5.83 -1.20 -3.70
C GLU A 36 6.72 -1.24 -4.95
N ALA A 37 6.14 -1.48 -6.13
CA ALA A 37 6.87 -1.43 -7.39
C ALA A 37 7.44 -0.03 -7.68
N ALA A 38 6.67 1.03 -7.40
CA ALA A 38 7.13 2.40 -7.55
C ALA A 38 8.28 2.74 -6.58
N LEU A 39 8.19 2.31 -5.32
CA LEU A 39 9.26 2.48 -4.33
C LEU A 39 10.52 1.72 -4.70
N ALA A 40 10.38 0.49 -5.22
CA ALA A 40 11.52 -0.29 -5.69
C ALA A 40 12.26 0.41 -6.83
N GLY A 41 11.54 1.15 -7.69
CA GLY A 41 12.12 1.97 -8.76
C GLY A 41 12.93 3.18 -8.27
N LEU A 42 12.81 3.58 -7.00
CA LEU A 42 13.63 4.62 -6.39
C LEU A 42 14.94 4.09 -5.82
N ILE A 43 15.10 2.76 -5.72
CA ILE A 43 16.24 2.14 -5.07
C ILE A 43 17.35 1.84 -6.09
N ASP A 44 18.53 2.38 -5.82
CA ASP A 44 19.79 2.05 -6.48
C ASP A 44 20.83 1.49 -5.49
N ASP A 45 22.00 1.13 -6.03
CA ASP A 45 23.14 0.60 -5.28
C ASP A 45 24.01 1.71 -4.65
N GLU A 46 23.69 2.99 -4.85
CA GLU A 46 24.48 4.08 -4.30
C GLU A 46 24.19 4.22 -2.78
N PRO A 47 25.23 4.24 -1.93
CA PRO A 47 25.03 4.48 -0.50
C PRO A 47 24.65 5.94 -0.25
N CYS A 48 23.70 6.17 0.66
CA CYS A 48 23.39 7.53 1.08
C CYS A 48 24.58 8.13 1.83
N TRP A 49 24.97 9.35 1.48
CA TRP A 49 25.94 10.16 2.23
C TRP A 49 25.35 11.54 2.51
N TYR A 50 25.51 12.00 3.75
CA TYR A 50 24.86 13.19 4.26
C TYR A 50 25.87 14.31 4.51
N ASP A 51 25.50 15.54 4.17
CA ASP A 51 26.31 16.72 4.50
C ASP A 51 26.14 17.11 5.98
N HIS A 52 26.82 18.19 6.41
CA HIS A 52 26.74 18.69 7.79
C HIS A 52 25.38 19.29 8.16
N HIS A 53 24.49 19.52 7.18
CA HIS A 53 23.10 19.91 7.41
C HIS A 53 22.15 18.70 7.43
N GLY A 54 22.66 17.50 7.14
CA GLY A 54 21.91 16.25 7.14
C GLY A 54 21.20 15.92 5.82
N TYR A 55 21.48 16.62 4.71
CA TYR A 55 20.87 16.31 3.41
C TYR A 55 21.64 15.22 2.67
N CYS A 56 20.91 14.28 2.06
CA CYS A 56 21.53 13.27 1.23
C CYS A 56 22.08 13.90 -0.05
N GLN A 57 23.36 13.73 -0.30
CA GLN A 57 24.04 14.31 -1.45
C GLN A 57 24.28 13.30 -2.57
N ALA A 58 24.08 11.99 -2.33
CA ALA A 58 24.00 10.99 -3.42
C ALA A 58 22.73 11.22 -4.24
N HIS A 59 21.62 11.32 -3.51
CA HIS A 59 20.30 11.30 -4.10
C HIS A 59 19.63 12.67 -4.10
N PHE A 60 20.30 13.74 -3.67
CA PHE A 60 19.95 15.18 -3.77
C PHE A 60 18.52 15.64 -3.45
N ILE A 61 17.68 14.80 -2.85
CA ILE A 61 16.23 15.08 -2.83
C ILE A 61 15.72 15.57 -1.46
N THR A 62 16.11 15.02 -0.29
CA THR A 62 15.68 15.54 1.05
C THR A 62 16.48 14.89 2.20
N SER A 63 16.06 15.10 3.46
CA SER A 63 16.50 14.35 4.65
C SER A 63 15.30 13.87 5.49
N PRO A 64 15.08 12.55 5.65
CA PRO A 64 15.71 11.45 4.90
C PRO A 64 15.32 11.51 3.42
N CYS A 65 16.24 11.14 2.52
CA CYS A 65 15.89 11.08 1.10
C CYS A 65 14.88 9.98 0.80
N GLU A 66 14.17 10.12 -0.31
CA GLU A 66 13.11 9.27 -0.82
C GLU A 66 13.62 7.84 -1.06
N MET A 67 14.89 7.74 -1.43
CA MET A 67 15.63 6.48 -1.54
C MET A 67 15.74 5.75 -0.18
N ALA A 68 16.11 6.49 0.87
CA ALA A 68 16.18 5.94 2.24
C ALA A 68 14.79 5.60 2.79
N ILE A 69 13.78 6.41 2.45
CA ILE A 69 12.37 6.13 2.77
C ILE A 69 11.92 4.84 2.08
N ALA A 70 12.22 4.67 0.79
CA ALA A 70 11.87 3.48 0.03
C ALA A 70 12.56 2.21 0.58
N ARG A 71 13.86 2.26 0.88
CA ARG A 71 14.58 1.14 1.53
C ARG A 71 13.92 0.76 2.85
N THR A 72 13.53 1.74 3.67
CA THR A 72 12.87 1.50 4.96
C THR A 72 11.49 0.88 4.77
N ALA A 73 10.69 1.39 3.83
CA ALA A 73 9.34 0.92 3.56
C ALA A 73 9.29 -0.50 2.97
N LEU A 74 10.32 -0.90 2.22
CA LEU A 74 10.42 -2.23 1.59
C LEU A 74 11.24 -3.24 2.42
N SER A 75 11.75 -2.84 3.58
CA SER A 75 12.42 -3.77 4.50
C SER A 75 11.38 -4.61 5.27
N PRO A 76 11.55 -5.94 5.36
CA PRO A 76 10.59 -6.84 6.02
C PRO A 76 10.52 -6.69 7.54
#